data_AF-A0A0S1MJ97-F1
#
_entry.id   AF-A0A0S1MJ97-F1
#
_cell.length_a   1.000
_cell.length_b   1.000
_cell.length_c   1.000
_cell.angle_alpha   90.00
_cell.angle_beta   90.00
_cell.angle_gamma   90.00
#
_symmetry.space_group_name_H-M   'P 1'
#
loop_
_entity.id
_entity.type
_entity.pdbx_description
1 polymer ?
#
loop_
_entity_poly.entity_id
_entity_poly.type
_entity_poly.pdbx_seq_one_letter_code
_entity_poly.pdbx_strand_id
1 'polypeptide(L)'
;MHVKRGHRRIIQRALGVNHMIPEIKSTMPNSSHIPVSFHNGTTTSILTETNQNLCPPEAEHHVATSGMLPPCAPQLSVSNQIKQKRKYRRHAKPDLNAPEKPLSAYVLFSNTVRESLKGKNLTFTEIARIVGEKWKNLDLHLRESFEGKALEAKKKKY
;
A
#
# COMPACT_ATOMS: atom_id res chain seq x y z
N MET A 1 -25.37 -27.21 -13.57
CA MET A 1 -25.90 -25.90 -14.05
C MET A 1 -24.77 -24.87 -14.12
N HIS A 2 -24.37 -24.42 -15.31
CA HIS A 2 -23.24 -23.47 -15.49
C HIS A 2 -23.73 -22.02 -15.64
N VAL A 3 -23.75 -21.26 -14.54
CA VAL A 3 -24.22 -19.87 -14.53
C VAL A 3 -23.12 -18.93 -15.07
N LYS A 4 -23.25 -18.49 -16.33
CA LYS A 4 -22.32 -17.52 -16.95
C LYS A 4 -22.25 -16.23 -16.11
N ARG A 5 -21.03 -15.68 -15.93
CA ARG A 5 -20.69 -14.64 -14.92
C ARG A 5 -21.59 -13.39 -14.87
N GLY A 6 -22.30 -13.03 -15.94
CA GLY A 6 -23.30 -11.95 -15.94
C GLY A 6 -24.59 -12.28 -15.19
N HIS A 7 -25.06 -13.53 -15.30
CA HIS A 7 -26.34 -13.97 -14.74
C HIS A 7 -26.35 -13.97 -13.20
N ARG A 8 -25.19 -14.19 -12.55
CA ARG A 8 -25.02 -13.98 -11.10
C ARG A 8 -25.36 -12.54 -10.66
N ARG A 9 -25.02 -11.52 -11.47
CA ARG A 9 -25.36 -10.11 -11.16
C ARG A 9 -26.86 -9.82 -11.30
N ILE A 10 -27.51 -10.48 -12.26
CA ILE A 10 -28.97 -10.38 -12.46
C ILE A 10 -29.70 -10.97 -11.24
N ILE A 11 -29.27 -12.15 -10.78
CA ILE A 11 -29.79 -12.77 -9.55
C ILE A 11 -29.53 -11.87 -8.32
N GLN A 12 -28.33 -11.30 -8.17
CA GLN A 12 -28.02 -10.39 -7.06
C GLN A 12 -28.86 -9.09 -7.07
N ARG A 13 -29.26 -8.59 -8.25
CA ARG A 13 -30.19 -7.46 -8.35
C ARG A 13 -31.63 -7.85 -7.97
N ALA A 14 -32.08 -9.05 -8.34
CA ALA A 14 -33.42 -9.53 -8.00
C ALA A 14 -33.63 -9.80 -6.50
N LEU A 15 -32.56 -10.17 -5.78
CA LEU A 15 -32.57 -10.37 -4.32
C LEU A 15 -32.36 -9.07 -3.52
N GLY A 16 -32.15 -7.93 -4.19
CA GLY A 16 -31.81 -6.64 -3.57
C GLY A 16 -33.00 -5.70 -3.31
N VAL A 17 -34.22 -6.24 -3.22
CA VAL A 17 -35.43 -5.48 -2.91
C VAL A 17 -36.00 -6.02 -1.60
N ASN A 18 -36.42 -5.11 -0.71
CA ASN A 18 -36.93 -5.35 0.66
C ASN A 18 -35.89 -5.52 1.78
N HIS A 19 -35.25 -4.40 2.18
CA HIS A 19 -35.21 -4.10 3.61
C HIS A 19 -35.30 -2.59 3.85
N MET A 20 -36.33 -2.17 4.59
CA MET A 20 -36.47 -0.80 5.09
C MET A 20 -35.54 -0.64 6.29
N ILE A 21 -34.62 0.35 6.26
CA ILE A 21 -33.87 0.74 7.44
C ILE A 21 -34.58 1.96 8.05
N PRO A 22 -35.05 1.90 9.31
CA PRO A 22 -35.72 3.03 9.95
C PRO A 22 -34.72 4.16 10.28
N GLU A 23 -35.19 5.40 10.09
CA GLU A 23 -34.44 6.64 10.27
C GLU A 23 -34.27 6.98 11.77
N ILE A 24 -33.11 6.65 12.35
CA ILE A 24 -32.73 7.14 13.69
C ILE A 24 -32.16 8.56 13.60
N LYS A 25 -32.98 9.54 13.97
CA LYS A 25 -32.62 10.97 14.00
C LYS A 25 -31.66 11.28 15.15
N SER A 26 -30.37 11.40 14.84
CA SER A 26 -29.37 11.89 15.79
C SER A 26 -29.38 13.42 15.82
N THR A 27 -30.19 14.00 16.70
CA THR A 27 -30.11 15.42 17.04
C THR A 27 -28.86 15.66 17.89
N MET A 28 -27.86 16.35 17.32
CA MET A 28 -26.75 16.90 18.08
C MET A 28 -26.96 18.41 18.28
N PRO A 29 -27.22 18.89 19.51
CA PRO A 29 -27.23 20.32 19.80
C PRO A 29 -25.79 20.88 19.82
N ASN A 30 -25.72 22.19 19.62
CA ASN A 30 -24.52 22.92 19.24
C ASN A 30 -23.81 23.55 20.47
N SER A 31 -22.49 23.77 20.34
CA SER A 31 -21.67 24.75 21.08
C SER A 31 -21.52 24.62 22.61
N SER A 32 -20.29 24.39 23.09
CA SER A 32 -19.46 25.44 23.73
C SER A 32 -18.38 24.87 24.69
N HIS A 33 -17.33 25.67 24.90
CA HIS A 33 -16.30 25.57 25.95
C HIS A 33 -15.17 24.53 25.81
N ILE A 34 -14.03 24.98 25.24
CA ILE A 34 -12.71 24.38 25.50
C ILE A 34 -11.99 25.25 26.55
N PRO A 35 -11.68 24.73 27.75
CA PRO A 35 -10.73 25.37 28.64
C PRO A 35 -9.29 25.00 28.22
N VAL A 36 -8.52 26.01 27.81
CA VAL A 36 -7.07 25.91 27.69
C VAL A 36 -6.44 25.93 29.08
N SER A 37 -5.85 24.81 29.52
CA SER A 37 -5.07 24.74 30.75
C SER A 37 -3.58 24.56 30.42
N PHE A 38 -2.90 25.69 30.34
CA PHE A 38 -1.44 25.79 30.30
C PHE A 38 -0.88 25.37 31.66
N HIS A 39 0.08 24.44 31.73
CA HIS A 39 0.93 24.29 32.92
C HIS A 39 2.42 24.26 32.55
N ASN A 40 3.11 25.32 32.95
CA ASN A 40 4.57 25.44 32.89
C ASN A 40 5.20 24.76 34.13
N GLY A 41 6.48 24.42 34.04
CA GLY A 41 7.29 23.86 35.14
C GLY A 41 7.75 22.44 34.82
N THR A 42 8.98 22.23 34.32
CA THR A 42 10.26 22.28 35.06
C THR A 42 10.38 21.18 36.10
N THR A 43 11.27 20.21 35.86
CA THR A 43 12.35 19.80 36.79
C THR A 43 13.39 18.99 36.02
N THR A 44 14.66 19.18 36.40
CA THR A 44 15.87 18.70 35.73
C THR A 44 16.54 17.59 36.56
N SER A 45 17.30 16.69 35.92
CA SER A 45 18.18 15.67 36.57
C SER A 45 17.41 14.50 37.23
N ILE A 46 17.91 13.27 37.36
CA ILE A 46 19.29 12.81 37.61
C ILE A 46 19.66 11.55 36.78
N LEU A 47 20.98 11.35 36.58
CA LEU A 47 21.63 10.21 35.92
C LEU A 47 21.78 8.98 36.83
N THR A 48 21.56 7.78 36.28
CA THR A 48 22.34 6.53 36.52
C THR A 48 22.13 5.64 35.29
N GLU A 49 23.09 5.47 34.37
CA GLU A 49 24.32 4.68 34.50
C GLU A 49 24.05 3.16 34.66
N THR A 50 24.58 2.39 33.72
CA THR A 50 24.56 0.91 33.70
C THR A 50 24.15 0.40 32.30
N ASN A 51 23.78 -0.88 32.09
CA ASN A 51 24.76 -1.96 32.06
C ASN A 51 24.54 -2.98 30.92
N GLN A 52 25.64 -3.61 30.53
CA GLN A 52 25.91 -4.87 29.80
C GLN A 52 24.82 -5.63 29.02
N ASN A 53 25.21 -5.97 27.79
CA ASN A 53 24.81 -7.15 27.02
C ASN A 53 24.64 -8.42 27.88
N LEU A 54 23.72 -9.32 27.50
CA LEU A 54 23.94 -10.77 27.57
C LEU A 54 22.89 -11.53 26.75
N CYS A 55 23.33 -12.07 25.60
CA CYS A 55 22.81 -13.33 25.07
C CYS A 55 23.61 -14.45 25.76
N PRO A 56 22.99 -15.57 26.16
CA PRO A 56 23.58 -16.89 25.84
C PRO A 56 22.47 -17.95 25.56
N PRO A 57 22.74 -19.28 25.53
CA PRO A 57 23.25 -19.95 24.33
C PRO A 57 22.45 -21.22 23.94
N GLU A 58 22.89 -21.90 22.88
CA GLU A 58 22.41 -23.24 22.47
C GLU A 58 22.87 -24.37 23.42
N ALA A 59 22.01 -25.37 23.65
CA ALA A 59 22.31 -26.82 23.78
C ALA A 59 21.00 -27.56 24.13
N GLU A 60 20.33 -28.29 23.22
CA GLU A 60 20.65 -29.66 22.75
C GLU A 60 20.58 -30.75 23.83
N HIS A 61 19.43 -31.45 23.94
CA HIS A 61 19.35 -32.85 24.42
C HIS A 61 18.20 -33.64 23.76
N HIS A 62 18.50 -34.08 22.55
CA HIS A 62 18.03 -35.26 21.81
C HIS A 62 17.41 -36.43 22.60
N VAL A 63 16.30 -36.99 22.06
CA VAL A 63 16.06 -38.45 21.91
C VAL A 63 15.13 -38.69 20.71
N ALA A 64 15.37 -39.76 19.97
CA ALA A 64 14.63 -40.10 18.75
C ALA A 64 13.23 -40.67 19.02
N THR A 65 12.30 -40.44 18.09
CA THR A 65 11.11 -41.29 17.90
C THR A 65 10.91 -41.51 16.42
N SER A 66 11.01 -42.78 16.01
CA SER A 66 10.76 -43.21 14.64
C SER A 66 9.26 -43.08 14.34
N GLY A 67 8.91 -42.30 13.32
CA GLY A 67 7.52 -41.93 13.04
C GLY A 67 7.31 -41.54 11.58
N MET A 68 7.28 -42.55 10.70
CA MET A 68 6.68 -42.55 9.36
C MET A 68 6.73 -41.22 8.56
N LEU A 69 7.66 -41.13 7.61
CA LEU A 69 7.53 -40.11 6.55
C LEU A 69 6.17 -40.29 5.85
N PRO A 70 5.40 -39.21 5.62
CA PRO A 70 4.25 -39.29 4.73
C PRO A 70 4.74 -39.67 3.32
N PRO A 71 4.09 -40.62 2.63
CA PRO A 71 4.50 -41.02 1.30
C PRO A 71 4.42 -39.82 0.35
N CYS A 72 5.47 -39.71 -0.48
CA CYS A 72 5.66 -38.71 -1.53
C CYS A 72 4.33 -38.22 -2.13
N ALA A 73 4.02 -36.94 -1.93
CA ALA A 73 2.84 -36.31 -2.52
C ALA A 73 2.86 -36.53 -4.05
N PRO A 74 1.71 -36.84 -4.68
CA PRO A 74 1.69 -37.24 -6.09
C PRO A 74 2.34 -36.17 -6.95
N GLN A 75 3.36 -36.60 -7.70
CA GLN A 75 4.17 -35.79 -8.60
C GLN A 75 3.22 -34.95 -9.46
N LEU A 76 3.14 -33.64 -9.17
CA LEU A 76 2.31 -32.73 -9.96
C LEU A 76 2.83 -32.76 -11.39
N SER A 77 2.08 -33.45 -12.25
CA SER A 77 2.42 -33.60 -13.65
C SER A 77 2.56 -32.20 -14.23
N VAL A 78 3.78 -31.88 -14.67
CA VAL A 78 4.11 -30.60 -15.31
C VAL A 78 3.51 -30.65 -16.72
N SER A 79 2.18 -30.56 -16.77
CA SER A 79 1.44 -30.36 -18.00
C SER A 79 1.94 -29.05 -18.59
N ASN A 80 2.65 -29.18 -19.71
CA ASN A 80 3.32 -28.08 -20.39
C ASN A 80 2.29 -27.22 -21.12
N GLN A 81 1.36 -26.65 -20.36
CA GLN A 81 0.28 -25.83 -20.87
C GLN A 81 0.87 -24.50 -21.30
N ILE A 82 1.02 -24.35 -22.61
CA ILE A 82 1.36 -23.09 -23.27
C ILE A 82 0.23 -22.09 -22.96
N LYS A 83 0.36 -21.39 -21.83
CA LYS A 83 -0.59 -20.38 -21.36
C LYS A 83 -0.64 -19.27 -22.39
N GLN A 84 -1.64 -19.31 -23.28
CA GLN A 84 -1.78 -18.33 -24.34
C GLN A 84 -1.81 -16.92 -23.75
N LYS A 85 -0.77 -16.14 -24.10
CA LYS A 85 -0.56 -14.79 -23.56
C LYS A 85 -1.75 -13.93 -23.93
N ARG A 86 -2.50 -13.46 -22.91
CA ARG A 86 -3.71 -12.64 -23.12
C ARG A 86 -3.39 -11.47 -24.05
N LYS A 87 -4.11 -11.39 -25.16
CA LYS A 87 -3.95 -10.32 -26.16
C LYS A 87 -4.32 -8.99 -25.51
N TYR A 88 -3.33 -8.12 -25.29
CA TYR A 88 -3.54 -6.82 -24.67
C TYR A 88 -4.34 -5.92 -25.62
N ARG A 89 -5.55 -5.53 -25.20
CA ARG A 89 -6.35 -4.52 -25.90
C ARG A 89 -5.84 -3.14 -25.48
N ARG A 90 -5.29 -2.38 -26.43
CA ARG A 90 -4.84 -1.01 -26.19
C ARG A 90 -6.03 -0.11 -25.83
N HIS A 91 -5.79 0.85 -24.94
CA HIS A 91 -6.71 1.95 -24.69
C HIS A 91 -6.81 2.84 -25.94
N ALA A 92 -7.96 3.49 -26.14
CA ALA A 92 -8.08 4.50 -27.19
C ALA A 92 -7.11 5.65 -26.93
N LYS A 93 -6.68 6.35 -28.00
CA LYS A 93 -5.95 7.61 -27.86
C LYS A 93 -6.88 8.65 -27.20
N PRO A 94 -6.40 9.47 -26.25
CA PRO A 94 -7.19 10.58 -25.74
C PRO A 94 -7.40 11.64 -26.83
N ASP A 95 -8.48 12.40 -26.72
CA ASP A 95 -8.77 13.52 -27.63
C ASP A 95 -7.76 14.65 -27.46
N LEU A 96 -7.46 15.39 -28.54
CA LEU A 96 -6.47 16.48 -28.52
C LEU A 96 -6.82 17.61 -27.55
N ASN A 97 -8.12 17.82 -27.30
CA ASN A 97 -8.63 18.87 -26.42
C ASN A 97 -8.86 18.38 -24.97
N ALA A 98 -8.49 17.12 -24.66
CA ALA A 98 -8.70 16.57 -23.32
C ALA A 98 -7.73 17.21 -22.30
N PRO A 99 -8.19 17.59 -21.09
CA PRO A 99 -7.32 18.16 -20.08
C PRO A 99 -6.30 17.12 -19.58
N GLU A 100 -5.02 17.52 -19.57
CA GLU A 100 -3.97 16.69 -18.98
C GLU A 100 -4.22 16.46 -17.47
N LYS A 101 -3.91 15.25 -16.99
CA LYS A 101 -4.10 14.86 -15.60
C LYS A 101 -2.97 15.42 -14.73
N PRO A 102 -3.26 15.97 -13.54
CA PRO A 102 -2.23 16.42 -12.62
C PRO A 102 -1.34 15.26 -12.15
N LEU A 103 -0.06 15.53 -11.93
CA LEU A 103 0.91 14.52 -11.50
C LEU A 103 0.67 14.12 -10.04
N SER A 104 0.78 12.82 -9.76
CA SER A 104 0.77 12.27 -8.41
C SER A 104 2.12 12.46 -7.71
N ALA A 105 2.14 12.45 -6.37
CA ALA A 105 3.32 12.60 -5.53
C ALA A 105 4.47 11.66 -5.93
N TYR A 106 4.15 10.39 -6.17
CA TYR A 106 5.11 9.40 -6.65
C TYR A 106 5.68 9.76 -8.03
N VAL A 107 4.88 10.34 -8.94
CA VAL A 107 5.34 10.73 -10.27
C VAL A 107 6.30 11.91 -10.17
N LEU A 108 5.95 12.93 -9.38
CA LEU A 108 6.82 14.07 -9.08
C LEU A 108 8.17 13.61 -8.52
N PHE A 109 8.16 12.76 -7.48
CA PHE A 109 9.36 12.16 -6.92
C PHE A 109 10.15 11.32 -7.94
N SER A 110 9.47 10.50 -8.75
CA SER A 110 10.14 9.67 -9.74
C SER A 110 10.87 10.51 -10.81
N ASN A 111 10.36 11.70 -11.13
CA ASN A 111 11.00 12.63 -12.05
C ASN A 111 12.26 13.24 -11.44
N THR A 112 12.23 13.74 -10.20
CA THR A 112 13.42 14.32 -9.55
C THR A 112 14.54 13.30 -9.38
N VAL A 113 14.21 12.04 -9.07
CA VAL A 113 15.20 10.95 -9.00
C VAL A 113 15.75 10.60 -10.39
N ARG A 114 14.92 10.58 -11.44
CA ARG A 114 15.39 10.39 -12.83
C ARG A 114 16.33 11.50 -13.27
N GLU A 115 16.06 12.75 -12.87
CA GLU A 115 16.92 13.90 -13.16
C GLU A 115 18.28 13.77 -12.45
N SER A 116 18.30 13.33 -11.18
CA SER A 116 19.53 13.04 -10.43
C SER A 116 20.33 11.81 -10.94
N LEU A 117 19.70 11.00 -11.79
CA LEU A 117 20.33 9.86 -12.48
C LEU A 117 20.60 10.13 -13.96
N LYS A 118 20.20 11.30 -14.48
CA LYS A 118 20.42 11.70 -15.87
C LYS A 118 21.93 11.83 -16.13
N GLY A 119 22.42 11.19 -17.20
CA GLY A 119 23.84 11.10 -17.52
C GLY A 119 24.53 9.83 -16.99
N LYS A 120 23.88 9.02 -16.16
CA LYS A 120 24.33 7.65 -15.86
C LYS A 120 23.73 6.70 -16.89
N ASN A 121 24.54 5.80 -17.46
CA ASN A 121 24.11 4.81 -18.47
C ASN A 121 23.35 3.64 -17.82
N LEU A 122 22.33 3.94 -17.01
CA LEU A 122 21.48 2.96 -16.33
C LEU A 122 20.27 2.61 -17.20
N THR A 123 19.86 1.34 -17.18
CA THR A 123 18.63 0.93 -17.89
C THR A 123 17.39 1.48 -17.18
N PHE A 124 16.30 1.66 -17.93
CA PHE A 124 15.01 2.05 -17.35
C PHE A 124 14.57 1.10 -16.22
N THR A 125 14.91 -0.18 -16.32
CA THR A 125 14.60 -1.21 -15.30
C THR A 125 15.37 -0.97 -14.00
N GLU A 126 16.66 -0.61 -14.06
CA GLU A 126 17.45 -0.24 -12.88
C GLU A 126 16.91 1.05 -12.25
N ILE A 127 16.64 2.09 -13.06
CA ILE A 127 16.07 3.34 -12.58
C ILE A 127 14.73 3.11 -11.89
N ALA A 128 13.87 2.25 -12.45
CA ALA A 128 12.59 1.89 -11.84
C ALA A 128 12.74 1.15 -10.49
N ARG A 129 13.75 0.28 -10.34
CA ARG A 129 14.09 -0.35 -9.06
C ARG A 129 14.54 0.68 -8.03
N ILE A 130 15.53 1.51 -8.38
CA ILE A 130 16.10 2.55 -7.50
C ILE A 130 15.02 3.53 -7.03
N VAL A 131 14.13 3.99 -7.93
CA VAL A 131 13.00 4.85 -7.56
C VAL A 131 12.05 4.15 -6.60
N GLY A 132 11.71 2.88 -6.85
CA GLY A 132 10.81 2.10 -6.01
C GLY A 132 11.37 1.84 -4.61
N GLU A 133 12.67 1.56 -4.49
CA GLU A 133 13.38 1.39 -3.21
C GLU A 133 13.46 2.73 -2.44
N LYS A 134 13.91 3.80 -3.10
CA LYS A 134 13.98 5.13 -2.48
C LYS A 134 12.61 5.67 -2.03
N TRP A 135 11.52 5.33 -2.72
CA TRP A 135 10.17 5.73 -2.30
C TRP A 135 9.66 4.96 -1.07
N LYS A 136 10.06 3.70 -0.91
CA LYS A 136 9.73 2.90 0.29
C LYS A 136 10.52 3.37 1.50
N ASN A 137 11.78 3.74 1.30
CA ASN A 137 12.70 4.21 2.33
C ASN A 137 12.71 5.74 2.47
N LEU A 138 11.68 6.44 1.97
CA LEU A 138 11.57 7.90 2.04
C LEU A 138 11.00 8.31 3.40
N ASP A 139 11.60 9.31 4.04
CA ASP A 139 11.08 9.91 5.27
C ASP A 139 9.63 10.41 5.09
N LEU A 140 8.80 10.19 6.12
CA LEU A 140 7.38 10.57 6.11
C LEU A 140 7.18 12.06 5.82
N HIS A 141 7.95 12.94 6.47
CA HIS A 141 7.87 14.39 6.24
C HIS A 141 8.20 14.80 4.79
N LEU A 142 9.19 14.15 4.18
CA LEU A 142 9.54 14.42 2.77
C LEU A 142 8.45 13.88 1.83
N ARG A 143 7.86 12.73 2.16
CA ARG A 143 6.72 12.14 1.44
C ARG A 143 5.50 13.06 1.49
N GLU A 144 5.14 13.56 2.66
CA GLU A 144 4.07 14.54 2.87
C GLU A 144 4.30 15.81 2.07
N SER A 145 5.54 16.30 1.95
CA SER A 145 5.86 17.45 1.07
C SER A 145 5.54 17.16 -0.41
N PHE A 146 5.84 15.96 -0.90
CA PHE A 146 5.46 15.55 -2.27
C PHE A 146 3.96 15.32 -2.44
N GLU A 147 3.27 14.84 -1.40
CA GLU A 147 1.81 14.68 -1.39
C GLU A 147 1.10 16.04 -1.37
N GLY A 148 1.57 17.01 -0.58
CA GLY A 148 1.11 18.40 -0.61
C GLY A 148 1.26 19.05 -1.99
N LYS A 149 2.44 18.94 -2.62
CA LYS A 149 2.69 19.43 -3.99
C LYS A 149 1.77 18.78 -5.02
N ALA A 150 1.48 17.48 -4.89
CA ALA A 150 0.56 16.79 -5.79
C ALA A 150 -0.91 17.19 -5.56
N LEU A 151 -1.31 17.44 -4.31
CA LEU A 151 -2.64 17.95 -3.96
C LEU A 151 -2.84 19.38 -4.48
N GLU A 152 -1.83 20.24 -4.38
CA GLU A 152 -1.84 21.58 -4.95
C GLU A 152 -1.93 21.54 -6.48
N ALA A 153 -1.09 20.74 -7.14
CA ALA A 153 -1.15 20.53 -8.59
C ALA A 153 -2.51 20.00 -9.04
N LYS A 154 -3.14 19.13 -8.24
CA LYS A 154 -4.51 18.66 -8.45
C LYS A 154 -5.54 19.79 -8.30
N LYS A 155 -5.48 20.55 -7.20
CA LYS A 155 -6.39 21.68 -6.92
C LYS A 155 -6.27 22.81 -7.95
N LYS A 156 -5.11 22.99 -8.58
CA LYS A 156 -4.91 23.98 -9.66
C LYS A 156 -5.48 23.54 -11.01
N LYS A 157 -5.78 22.24 -11.19
CA LYS A 157 -6.16 21.64 -12.48
C LYS A 157 -7.66 21.30 -12.59
N TYR A 158 -8.38 21.32 -11.47
CA TYR A 158 -9.81 21.06 -11.34
C TYR A 158 -10.50 22.25 -10.67
#